data_AF-A0A849IZ53-F1
#
_entry.id   AF-A0A849IZ53-F1
#
_cell.length_a   1.000
_cell.length_b   1.000
_cell.length_c   1.000
_cell.angle_alpha   90.00
_cell.angle_beta   90.00
_cell.angle_gamma   90.00
#
_symmetry.space_group_name_H-M   'P 1'
#
loop_
_entity.id
_entity.type
_entity.pdbx_description
1 polymer ?
#
loop_
_entity_poly.entity_id
_entity_poly.type
_entity_poly.pdbx_seq_one_letter_code
_entity_poly.pdbx_strand_id
1 'polypeptide(L)' 'MTTLDGKFVLNSEGAQTGELLPVAQLFPSSTGITLKAVYPASQATGTAVYPAPGA' A
#
# COMPACT_ATOMS: atom_id res chain seq x y z
N MET A 1 -15.17 7.60 13.11
CA MET A 1 -13.86 7.43 13.75
C MET A 1 -12.81 7.56 12.66
N THR A 2 -11.77 8.37 12.89
CA THR A 2 -10.66 8.51 11.94
C THR A 2 -9.50 7.66 12.46
N THR A 3 -9.02 6.73 11.64
CA THR A 3 -7.88 5.84 11.91
C THR A 3 -6.64 6.39 11.21
N LEU A 4 -5.49 5.76 11.44
CA LEU A 4 -4.26 6.08 10.70
C LEU A 4 -4.39 5.82 9.19
N ASP A 5 -5.29 4.90 8.82
CA ASP A 5 -5.51 4.46 7.44
C ASP A 5 -6.73 5.11 6.79
N GLY A 6 -7.38 6.08 7.45
CA GLY A 6 -8.52 6.81 6.90
C GLY A 6 -9.77 6.71 7.75
N LYS A 7 -10.95 6.81 7.13
CA LYS A 7 -12.22 6.88 7.86
C LYS A 7 -12.85 5.51 7.95
N PHE A 8 -12.99 4.97 9.15
CA PHE A 8 -13.75 3.76 9.36
C PHE A 8 -15.26 4.02 9.20
N VAL A 9 -15.90 3.41 8.19
CA VAL A 9 -17.34 3.54 7.89
C VAL A 9 -17.92 2.19 7.47
N LEU A 10 -19.08 1.80 8.00
CA LEU A 10 -19.85 0.66 7.49
C LEU A 10 -20.88 1.13 6.46
N ASN A 11 -20.98 0.47 5.31
CA ASN A 11 -22.00 0.75 4.30
C ASN A 11 -23.33 0.02 4.62
N SER A 12 -24.34 0.20 3.76
CA SER A 12 -25.67 -0.41 3.92
C SER A 12 -25.69 -1.93 3.90
N GLU A 13 -24.69 -2.57 3.29
CA GLU A 13 -24.55 -4.04 3.28
C GLU A 13 -23.73 -4.56 4.49
N GLY A 14 -23.25 -3.68 5.36
CA GLY A 14 -22.38 -4.03 6.48
C GLY A 14 -20.89 -4.17 6.12
N ALA A 15 -20.49 -3.79 4.91
CA ALA A 15 -19.08 -3.78 4.52
C ALA A 15 -18.35 -2.55 5.07
N GLN A 16 -17.11 -2.74 5.50
CA GLN A 16 -16.23 -1.66 5.94
C GLN A 16 -15.62 -0.94 4.74
N THR A 17 -15.67 0.39 4.78
CA THR A 17 -15.31 1.32 3.71
C THR A 17 -14.66 2.58 4.29
N GLY A 18 -14.03 3.37 3.42
CA GLY A 18 -13.47 4.69 3.77
C GLY A 18 -12.04 4.67 4.32
N GLU A 19 -11.52 3.49 4.64
CA GLU A 19 -10.10 3.28 4.85
C GLU A 19 -9.39 3.07 3.52
N LEU A 20 -8.16 3.51 3.47
CA LEU A 20 -7.24 3.35 2.37
C LEU A 20 -6.78 1.89 2.32
N LEU A 21 -6.43 1.41 1.13
CA LEU A 21 -5.84 0.09 0.94
C LEU A 21 -4.46 0.26 0.31
N PRO A 22 -3.41 0.50 1.13
CA PRO A 22 -2.07 0.70 0.61
C PRO A 22 -1.55 -0.58 -0.07
N VAL A 23 -0.83 -0.40 -1.17
CA VAL A 23 -0.11 -1.48 -1.86
C VAL A 23 1.37 -1.31 -1.58
N ALA A 24 2.05 -2.40 -1.25
CA ALA A 24 3.48 -2.44 -1.03
C ALA A 24 4.16 -3.53 -1.84
N GLN A 25 5.43 -3.30 -2.19
CA GLN A 25 6.28 -4.25 -2.90
C GLN A 25 7.51 -4.59 -2.04
N LEU A 26 7.95 -5.84 -2.14
CA LEU A 26 9.17 -6.32 -1.49
C LEU A 26 10.39 -5.95 -2.35
N PHE A 27 11.39 -5.36 -1.73
CA PHE A 27 12.65 -4.94 -2.35
C PHE A 27 13.83 -5.64 -1.68
N PRO A 28 14.83 -6.09 -2.45
CA PRO A 28 16.11 -6.51 -1.89
C PRO A 28 16.81 -5.34 -1.16
N SER A 29 17.58 -5.67 -0.13
CA SER A 29 18.43 -4.76 0.65
C SER A 29 19.72 -5.46 1.05
N SER A 30 20.73 -4.72 1.54
CA SER A 30 22.02 -5.28 1.95
C SER A 30 21.94 -6.33 3.07
N THR A 31 20.86 -6.32 3.85
CA THR A 31 20.67 -7.22 5.00
C THR A 31 19.45 -8.13 4.85
N GLY A 32 18.77 -8.16 3.70
CA GLY A 32 17.56 -8.97 3.50
C GLY A 32 16.53 -8.30 2.61
N ILE A 33 15.25 -8.33 3.01
CA ILE A 33 14.12 -7.77 2.25
C ILE A 33 13.56 -6.55 2.99
N THR A 34 13.26 -5.49 2.26
CA THR A 34 12.55 -4.29 2.75
C THR A 34 11.20 -4.17 2.07
N LEU A 35 10.15 -3.86 2.83
CA LEU A 35 8.83 -3.55 2.29
C LEU A 35 8.72 -2.05 1.99
N LYS A 36 8.28 -1.67 0.79
CA LYS A 36 8.01 -0.26 0.45
C LYS A 36 6.58 -0.10 -0.03
N ALA A 37 5.88 0.89 0.52
CA ALA A 37 4.57 1.30 0.01
C ALA A 37 4.75 1.97 -1.35
N VAL A 38 3.99 1.53 -2.35
CA VAL A 38 4.05 2.03 -3.73
C VAL A 38 2.75 2.73 -4.17
N TYR A 39 1.68 2.56 -3.41
CA TYR A 39 0.40 3.25 -3.61
C TYR A 39 -0.35 3.38 -2.27
N PRO A 40 -1.09 4.48 -2.02
CA PRO A 40 -1.25 5.66 -2.87
C PRO A 40 -0.01 6.55 -2.90
N ALA A 41 0.13 7.37 -3.93
CA ALA A 41 1.30 8.23 -4.13
C ALA A 41 1.58 9.16 -2.94
N SER A 42 0.54 9.64 -2.26
CA SER A 42 0.65 10.52 -1.09
C SER A 42 1.30 9.85 0.14
N GLN A 43 1.40 8.52 0.15
CA GLN A 43 1.99 7.74 1.24
C GLN A 43 3.07 6.77 0.72
N ALA A 44 3.47 6.88 -0.54
CA ALA A 44 4.44 5.99 -1.15
C ALA A 44 5.85 6.26 -0.60
N THR A 45 6.54 5.18 -0.19
CA THR A 45 7.94 5.20 0.24
C THR A 45 8.88 4.62 -0.82
N GLY A 46 8.32 4.20 -1.96
CA GLY A 46 9.05 3.79 -3.15
C GLY A 46 8.16 3.87 -4.40
N THR A 47 8.78 3.73 -5.57
CA THR A 47 8.05 3.61 -6.83
C THR A 47 7.79 2.14 -7.13
N ALA A 48 6.61 1.80 -7.64
CA ALA A 48 6.32 0.45 -8.11
C ALA A 48 7.34 0.07 -9.20
N VAL A 49 7.98 -1.09 -9.03
CA VAL A 49 8.91 -1.64 -10.03
C VAL A 49 8.21 -2.79 -10.71
N TYR A 50 7.87 -2.59 -11.98
CA TYR A 50 7.45 -3.68 -12.84
C TYR A 50 8.68 -4.53 -13.16
N PRO A 51 8.63 -5.87 -13.10
CA PRO A 51 9.74 -6.69 -13.54
C PRO A 51 10.01 -6.36 -15.01
N ALA A 52 11.22 -5.88 -15.31
CA ALA A 52 11.61 -5.65 -16.70
C ALA A 52 11.48 -6.98 -17.46
N PRO A 53 10.90 -6.99 -18.68
CA PRO A 53 11.11 -8.12 -19.59
C PRO A 53 12.63 -8.34 -19.69
N GLY A 54 13.09 -9.57 -19.50
CA GLY A 54 14.51 -9.89 -19.56
C GLY A 54 15.15 -9.35 -20.85
N ALA A 55 16.30 -8.71 -20.72
CA ALA A 55 17.15 -8.26 -21.81
C ALA A 55 17.73 -9.44 -22.61
#